data_AF-A0A4V6A4I1-F1
#
_entry.id   AF-A0A4V6A4I1-F1
#
_cell.length_a   1.000
_cell.length_b   1.000
_cell.length_c   1.000
_cell.angle_alpha   90.00
_cell.angle_beta   90.00
_cell.angle_gamma   90.00
#
_symmetry.space_group_name_H-M   'P 1'
#
loop_
_entity.id
_entity.type
_entity.pdbx_description
1 polymer ?
#
loop_
_entity_poly.entity_id
_entity_poly.type
_entity_poly.pdbx_seq_one_letter_code
_entity_poly.pdbx_strand_id
1 'polypeptide(L)'
;MADKAFKEEEHMRTHPDDADEGTVAEDNARLVRDVYAYFPLLMKYTDLHRAQWLKSPSWEIDGIYENVAVIFKIWSLSQHFKREELNYMAQFDEEQSGTGGEMKTGKAAIAERKKKRREGQVGPIRVEIT
;
A
#
# COMPACT_ATOMS: atom_id res chain seq x y z
N MET A 1 -2.82 5.95 43.45
CA MET A 1 -2.77 6.09 41.97
C MET A 1 -1.90 4.99 41.35
N ALA A 2 -0.68 4.75 41.87
CA ALA A 2 0.19 3.67 41.40
C ALA A 2 -0.41 2.25 41.48
N ASP A 3 -1.07 1.89 42.59
CA ASP A 3 -1.70 0.55 42.74
C ASP A 3 -2.85 0.29 41.76
N LYS A 4 -3.53 1.36 41.32
CA LYS A 4 -4.62 1.25 40.34
C LYS A 4 -4.04 1.01 38.94
N ALA A 5 -3.00 1.76 38.57
CA ALA A 5 -2.29 1.58 37.31
C ALA A 5 -1.63 0.19 37.21
N PHE A 6 -1.03 -0.30 38.29
CA PHE A 6 -0.43 -1.64 38.33
C PHE A 6 -1.49 -2.75 38.16
N LYS A 7 -2.64 -2.63 38.85
CA LYS A 7 -3.74 -3.59 38.70
C LYS A 7 -4.35 -3.58 37.30
N GLU A 8 -4.44 -2.41 36.68
CA GLU A 8 -4.93 -2.26 35.31
C GLU A 8 -3.95 -2.88 34.30
N GLU A 9 -2.65 -2.67 34.48
CA GLU A 9 -1.60 -3.29 33.66
C GLU A 9 -1.56 -4.82 33.82
N GLU A 10 -1.69 -5.32 35.05
CA GLU A 10 -1.78 -6.77 35.33
C GLU A 10 -3.06 -7.39 34.74
N HIS A 11 -4.18 -6.67 34.80
CA HIS A 11 -5.45 -7.10 34.21
C HIS A 11 -5.34 -7.19 32.69
N MET A 12 -4.81 -6.16 32.03
CA MET A 12 -4.56 -6.14 30.58
C MET A 12 -3.63 -7.29 30.14
N ARG A 13 -2.63 -7.63 30.98
CA ARG A 13 -1.72 -8.77 30.69
C ARG A 13 -2.40 -10.13 30.82
N THR A 14 -3.39 -10.24 31.70
CA THR A 14 -4.07 -11.51 32.02
C THR A 14 -5.35 -11.72 31.21
N HIS A 15 -5.91 -10.65 30.64
CA HIS A 15 -7.14 -10.65 29.85
C HIS A 15 -6.90 -9.93 28.51
N PRO A 16 -6.08 -10.51 27.61
CA PRO A 16 -5.79 -9.90 26.31
C PRO A 16 -7.02 -9.77 25.40
N ASP A 17 -8.10 -10.49 25.71
CA ASP A 17 -9.38 -10.45 25.00
C ASP A 17 -10.27 -9.26 25.42
N ASP A 18 -9.92 -8.53 26.49
CA ASP A 18 -10.65 -7.33 26.95
C ASP A 18 -10.18 -6.05 26.23
N ALA A 19 -9.37 -6.18 25.17
CA ALA A 19 -8.96 -5.06 24.35
C ALA A 19 -10.18 -4.40 23.70
N ASP A 20 -10.28 -3.08 23.84
CA ASP A 20 -11.35 -2.29 23.21
C ASP A 20 -11.34 -2.46 21.69
N GLU A 21 -12.49 -2.84 21.10
CA GLU A 21 -12.59 -3.16 19.68
C GLU A 21 -12.21 -1.96 18.79
N GLY A 22 -12.44 -0.73 19.25
CA GLY A 22 -12.00 0.49 18.58
C GLY A 22 -10.48 0.62 18.56
N THR A 23 -9.83 0.43 19.71
CA THR A 23 -8.37 0.45 19.83
C THR A 23 -7.72 -0.64 18.96
N VAL A 24 -8.28 -1.86 18.96
CA VAL A 24 -7.80 -2.95 18.10
C VAL A 24 -7.90 -2.60 16.62
N ALA A 25 -8.98 -1.93 16.19
CA ALA A 25 -9.15 -1.49 14.82
C ALA A 25 -8.11 -0.42 14.43
N GLU A 26 -7.90 0.59 15.27
CA GLU A 26 -6.91 1.66 15.03
C GLU A 26 -5.48 1.10 14.91
N ASP A 27 -5.10 0.19 15.80
CA ASP A 27 -3.80 -0.47 15.77
C ASP A 27 -3.62 -1.32 14.50
N ASN A 28 -4.66 -2.09 14.10
CA ASN A 28 -4.60 -2.87 12.87
C ASN A 28 -4.51 -1.97 11.62
N ALA A 29 -5.25 -0.87 11.58
CA ALA A 29 -5.21 0.08 10.46
C ALA A 29 -3.80 0.70 10.31
N ARG A 30 -3.15 1.04 11.44
CA ARG A 30 -1.76 1.49 11.45
C ARG A 30 -0.81 0.41 10.94
N LEU A 31 -0.95 -0.83 11.41
CA LEU A 31 -0.11 -1.94 10.97
C LEU A 31 -0.24 -2.20 9.46
N VAL A 32 -1.46 -2.17 8.91
CA VAL A 32 -1.70 -2.30 7.47
C VAL A 32 -0.93 -1.23 6.70
N ARG A 33 -1.09 0.05 7.06
CA ARG A 33 -0.38 1.15 6.40
C ARG A 33 1.14 0.97 6.44
N ASP A 34 1.69 0.64 7.60
CA ASP A 34 3.13 0.50 7.81
C ASP A 34 3.68 -0.69 6.99
N VAL A 35 2.92 -1.78 6.90
CA VAL A 35 3.25 -2.96 6.07
C VAL A 35 3.28 -2.62 4.58
N TYR A 36 2.27 -1.89 4.08
CA TYR A 36 2.21 -1.46 2.68
C TYR A 36 3.29 -0.43 2.32
N ALA A 37 3.75 0.38 3.27
CA ALA A 37 4.89 1.27 3.09
C ALA A 37 6.24 0.52 3.08
N TYR A 38 6.36 -0.52 3.92
CA TYR A 38 7.60 -1.29 4.08
C TYR A 38 7.87 -2.24 2.90
N PHE A 39 6.86 -2.97 2.41
CA PHE A 39 7.07 -3.99 1.38
C PHE A 39 7.74 -3.49 0.08
N PRO A 40 7.41 -2.31 -0.48
CA PRO A 40 8.11 -1.75 -1.62
C PRO A 40 9.61 -1.51 -1.37
N LEU A 41 9.98 -1.11 -0.16
CA LEU A 41 11.37 -0.92 0.24
C LEU A 41 12.07 -2.28 0.36
N LEU A 42 11.43 -3.24 1.01
CA LEU A 42 11.96 -4.58 1.19
C LEU A 42 12.13 -5.31 -0.15
N MET A 43 11.18 -5.21 -1.08
CA MET A 43 11.28 -5.79 -2.42
C MET A 43 12.50 -5.25 -3.16
N LYS A 44 12.68 -3.92 -3.18
CA LYS A 44 13.85 -3.29 -3.81
C LYS A 44 15.16 -3.72 -3.15
N TYR A 45 15.20 -3.76 -1.82
CA TYR A 45 16.36 -4.19 -1.07
C TYR A 45 16.73 -5.65 -1.37
N THR A 46 15.73 -6.53 -1.36
CA THR A 46 15.89 -7.96 -1.70
C THR A 46 16.40 -8.14 -3.12
N ASP A 47 15.85 -7.40 -4.08
CA ASP A 47 16.28 -7.46 -5.47
C ASP A 47 17.72 -6.97 -5.66
N LEU A 48 18.12 -5.90 -4.96
CA LEU A 48 19.47 -5.35 -5.01
C LEU A 48 20.53 -6.36 -4.55
N HIS A 49 20.22 -7.15 -3.52
CA HIS A 49 21.18 -8.07 -2.91
C HIS A 49 21.01 -9.54 -3.35
N ARG A 50 20.00 -9.85 -4.18
CA ARG A 50 19.63 -11.21 -4.60
C ARG A 50 20.82 -12.05 -5.08
N ALA A 51 21.68 -11.49 -5.92
CA ALA A 51 22.83 -12.22 -6.48
C ALA A 51 23.88 -12.60 -5.43
N GLN A 52 24.03 -11.78 -4.39
CA GLN A 52 24.94 -12.05 -3.28
C GLN A 52 24.35 -13.12 -2.36
N TRP A 53 23.07 -13.00 -2.00
CA TRP A 53 22.41 -13.93 -1.08
C TRP A 53 22.35 -15.36 -1.64
N LEU A 54 22.15 -15.50 -2.96
CA LEU A 54 22.18 -16.81 -3.63
C LEU A 54 23.57 -17.46 -3.63
N LYS A 55 24.65 -16.67 -3.56
CA LYS A 55 26.03 -17.17 -3.53
C LYS A 55 26.52 -17.43 -2.10
N SER A 56 26.04 -16.65 -1.14
CA SER A 56 26.47 -16.70 0.25
C SER A 56 25.27 -16.49 1.15
N PRO A 57 24.49 -17.56 1.39
CA PRO A 57 23.40 -17.51 2.36
C PRO A 57 23.96 -17.27 3.77
N SER A 58 23.24 -16.48 4.56
CA SER A 58 23.58 -16.18 5.96
C SER A 58 22.33 -16.19 6.82
N TRP A 59 22.52 -16.40 8.12
CA TRP A 59 21.45 -16.41 9.13
C TRP A 59 20.67 -15.08 9.17
N GLU A 60 21.31 -13.97 8.82
CA GLU A 60 20.65 -12.66 8.75
C GLU A 60 19.58 -12.65 7.65
N ILE A 61 19.85 -13.29 6.52
CA ILE A 61 18.90 -13.38 5.40
C ILE A 61 17.75 -14.31 5.74
N ASP A 62 18.03 -15.43 6.37
CA ASP A 62 16.99 -16.34 6.88
C ASP A 62 16.06 -15.60 7.85
N GLY A 63 16.62 -14.76 8.74
CA GLY A 63 15.84 -13.91 9.63
C GLY A 63 14.92 -12.93 8.90
N ILE A 64 15.35 -12.35 7.76
CA ILE A 64 14.48 -11.50 6.94
C ILE A 64 13.30 -12.32 6.38
N TYR A 65 13.56 -13.51 5.85
CA TYR A 65 12.50 -14.38 5.32
C TYR A 65 11.53 -14.84 6.41
N GLU A 66 12.04 -15.21 7.59
CA GLU A 66 11.22 -15.60 8.74
C GLU A 66 10.32 -14.46 9.21
N ASN A 67 10.87 -13.24 9.33
CA ASN A 67 10.09 -12.06 9.71
C ASN A 67 8.95 -11.77 8.71
N VAL A 68 9.23 -11.87 7.41
CA VAL A 68 8.21 -11.72 6.37
C VAL A 68 7.14 -12.81 6.48
N ALA A 69 7.54 -14.06 6.74
CA ALA A 69 6.60 -15.16 6.94
C ALA A 69 5.68 -14.94 8.16
N VAL A 70 6.21 -14.37 9.25
CA VAL A 70 5.41 -13.99 10.43
C VAL A 70 4.37 -12.93 10.07
N ILE A 71 4.73 -11.90 9.30
CA ILE A 71 3.78 -10.88 8.82
C ILE A 71 2.68 -11.53 7.98
N PHE A 72 3.02 -12.39 7.01
CA PHE A 72 2.04 -13.10 6.20
C PHE A 72 1.14 -14.03 7.03
N LYS A 73 1.70 -14.68 8.05
CA LYS A 73 0.91 -15.51 8.97
C LYS A 73 -0.12 -14.68 9.73
N ILE A 74 0.29 -13.54 10.29
CA ILE A 74 -0.62 -12.63 11.00
C ILE A 74 -1.71 -12.13 10.06
N TRP A 75 -1.34 -11.66 8.88
CA TRP A 75 -2.28 -11.19 7.85
C TRP A 75 -3.29 -12.28 7.46
N SER A 76 -2.82 -13.49 7.16
CA SER A 76 -3.70 -14.57 6.71
C SER A 76 -4.69 -15.06 7.78
N LEU A 77 -4.34 -14.95 9.07
CA LEU A 77 -5.16 -15.44 10.18
C LEU A 77 -6.04 -14.35 10.82
N SER A 78 -5.59 -13.09 10.86
CA SER A 78 -6.31 -12.00 11.53
C SER A 78 -7.44 -11.43 10.67
N GLN A 79 -8.68 -11.52 11.16
CA GLN A 79 -9.84 -10.92 10.48
C GLN A 79 -9.84 -9.39 10.59
N HIS A 80 -9.39 -8.82 11.71
CA HIS A 80 -9.23 -7.38 11.88
C HIS A 80 -8.24 -6.83 10.85
N PHE A 81 -7.10 -7.51 10.67
CA PHE A 81 -6.09 -7.08 9.71
C PHE A 81 -6.64 -7.08 8.28
N LYS A 82 -7.36 -8.13 7.87
CA LYS A 82 -8.00 -8.20 6.54
C LYS A 82 -9.09 -7.14 6.35
N ARG A 83 -9.88 -6.86 7.38
CA ARG A 83 -10.89 -5.79 7.32
C ARG A 83 -10.21 -4.44 7.09
N GLU A 84 -9.18 -4.13 7.85
CA GLU A 84 -8.46 -2.87 7.71
C GLU A 84 -7.65 -2.77 6.41
N GLU A 85 -7.16 -3.89 5.87
CA GLU A 85 -6.60 -3.96 4.51
C GLU A 85 -7.60 -3.49 3.46
N LEU A 86 -8.82 -4.02 3.49
CA LEU A 86 -9.88 -3.63 2.57
C LEU A 86 -10.24 -2.14 2.72
N ASN A 87 -10.32 -1.65 3.96
CA ASN A 87 -10.56 -0.23 4.24
C ASN A 87 -9.45 0.66 3.65
N TYR A 88 -8.19 0.26 3.85
CA TYR A 88 -7.02 0.98 3.34
C TYR A 88 -6.99 1.01 1.81
N MET A 89 -7.29 -0.11 1.14
CA MET A 89 -7.39 -0.16 -0.32
C MET A 89 -8.52 0.70 -0.87
N ALA A 90 -9.68 0.71 -0.22
CA ALA A 90 -10.81 1.56 -0.61
C ALA A 90 -10.45 3.06 -0.54
N GLN A 91 -9.79 3.48 0.55
CA GLN A 91 -9.33 4.87 0.70
C GLN A 91 -8.23 5.22 -0.31
N PHE A 92 -7.28 4.31 -0.55
CA PHE A 92 -6.21 4.53 -1.51
C PHE A 92 -6.74 4.71 -2.95
N ASP A 93 -7.74 3.91 -3.34
CA ASP A 93 -8.40 4.04 -4.65
C ASP A 93 -9.18 5.36 -4.76
N GLU A 94 -9.84 5.79 -3.69
CA GLU A 94 -10.51 7.10 -3.62
C GLU A 94 -9.52 8.26 -3.73
N GLU A 95 -8.38 8.22 -3.03
CA GLU A 95 -7.33 9.24 -3.09
C GLU A 95 -6.65 9.31 -4.46
N GLN A 96 -6.39 8.16 -5.08
CA GLN A 96 -5.85 8.10 -6.44
C GLN A 96 -6.85 8.63 -7.48
N SER A 97 -8.15 8.41 -7.26
CA SER A 97 -9.23 8.97 -8.08
C SER A 97 -9.40 10.48 -7.86
N GLY A 98 -9.27 10.95 -6.61
CA GLY A 98 -9.45 12.36 -6.21
C GLY A 98 -8.28 13.29 -6.55
N THR A 99 -7.06 12.76 -6.68
CA THR A 99 -5.89 13.51 -7.19
C THR A 99 -5.78 13.51 -8.71
N GLY A 100 -6.72 12.87 -9.40
CA GLY A 100 -6.97 13.01 -10.84
C GLY A 100 -7.64 14.34 -11.19
N GLY A 101 -7.01 15.47 -10.84
CA GLY A 101 -7.42 16.79 -11.30
C GLY A 101 -7.47 16.82 -12.83
N GLU A 102 -8.68 16.87 -13.39
CA GLU A 102 -9.04 17.19 -14.77
C GLU A 102 -8.00 16.84 -15.85
N MET A 103 -7.63 15.57 -16.00
CA MET A 103 -7.31 15.12 -17.36
C MET A 103 -8.62 15.15 -18.12
N LYS A 104 -8.86 16.23 -18.87
CA LYS A 104 -9.94 16.34 -19.86
C LYS A 104 -9.88 15.07 -20.71
N THR A 105 -10.70 14.10 -20.35
CA THR A 105 -10.76 12.79 -21.00
C THR A 105 -10.90 13.05 -22.49
N GLY A 106 -10.09 12.35 -23.28
CA GLY A 106 -9.73 12.71 -24.66
C GLY A 106 -10.87 12.98 -25.64
N LYS A 107 -12.14 12.85 -25.25
CA LYS A 107 -13.30 13.26 -26.05
C LYS A 107 -13.30 14.75 -26.41
N ALA A 108 -12.94 15.65 -25.49
CA ALA A 108 -12.92 17.10 -25.76
C ALA A 108 -11.78 17.49 -26.73
N ALA A 109 -10.57 16.95 -26.52
CA ALA A 109 -9.43 17.16 -27.40
C ALA A 109 -9.63 16.55 -28.81
N ILE A 110 -10.32 15.39 -28.90
CA ILE A 110 -10.70 14.77 -30.18
C ILE A 110 -11.76 15.60 -30.90
N ALA A 111 -12.74 16.16 -30.17
CA ALA A 111 -13.77 17.03 -30.75
C ALA A 111 -13.16 18.31 -31.33
N GLU A 112 -12.20 18.93 -30.64
CA GLU A 112 -11.50 20.13 -31.12
C GLU A 112 -10.65 19.84 -32.36
N ARG A 113 -9.91 18.72 -32.37
CA ARG A 113 -9.14 18.28 -33.56
C ARG A 113 -10.04 17.93 -34.75
N LYS A 114 -11.23 17.36 -34.53
CA LYS A 114 -12.22 17.10 -35.60
C LYS A 114 -12.85 18.38 -36.14
N LYS A 115 -13.09 19.39 -35.29
CA LYS A 115 -13.62 20.71 -35.72
C LYS A 115 -12.61 21.45 -36.60
N LYS A 116 -11.34 21.50 -36.19
CA LYS A 116 -10.26 22.15 -36.98
C LYS A 116 -10.02 21.47 -38.35
N ARG A 117 -10.25 20.16 -38.47
CA ARG A 117 -10.22 19.45 -39.77
C ARG A 117 -11.43 19.78 -40.66
N ARG A 118 -12.61 20.00 -40.09
CA ARG A 118 -13.81 20.42 -40.85
C ARG A 118 -13.72 21.86 -41.35
N GLU A 119 -13.04 22.72 -40.62
CA GLU A 119 -12.79 24.13 -40.99
C GLU A 119 -11.58 24.30 -41.94
N GLY A 120 -11.00 23.19 -42.45
CA GLY A 120 -9.92 23.22 -43.44
C GLY A 120 -8.57 23.70 -42.90
N GLN A 121 -8.43 23.87 -41.58
CA GLN A 121 -7.26 24.52 -40.95
C GLN A 121 -6.08 23.57 -40.68
N VAL A 122 -6.18 22.29 -41.06
CA VAL A 122 -5.12 21.29 -40.85
C VAL A 122 -4.75 20.65 -42.18
N GLY A 123 -3.62 21.08 -42.74
CA GLY A 123 -3.02 20.49 -43.94
C GLY A 123 -2.44 19.09 -43.68
N PRO A 124 -2.23 18.28 -44.73
CA PRO A 124 -1.72 16.92 -44.58
C PRO A 124 -0.30 16.93 -44.00
N ILE A 125 -0.06 16.02 -43.05
CA ILE A 125 1.24 15.80 -42.43
C ILE A 125 2.19 15.26 -43.51
N ARG A 126 3.13 16.09 -43.94
CA ARG A 126 4.19 15.69 -44.86
C ARG A 126 5.26 14.97 -44.05
N VAL A 127 5.35 13.65 -44.23
CA VAL A 127 6.39 12.84 -43.60
C VAL A 127 7.66 12.99 -44.42
N GLU A 128 8.61 13.79 -43.94
CA GLU A 128 9.97 13.77 -44.48
C GLU A 128 10.75 12.70 -43.70
N ILE A 129 11.12 11.64 -44.42
CA ILE A 129 12.03 10.60 -43.94
C ILE A 129 13.44 11.07 -44.26
N THR A 130 14.27 11.28 -43.25
CA THR A 130 15.73 11.20 -43.35
C THR A 130 16.25 10.61 -42.06
#